data_AF-A0A968XLL0-F1
#
_entry.id   AF-A0A968XLL0-F1
#
_cell.length_a   1.000
_cell.length_b   1.000
_cell.length_c   1.000
_cell.angle_alpha   90.00
_cell.angle_beta   90.00
_cell.angle_gamma   90.00
#
_symmetry.space_group_name_H-M   'P 1'
#
loop_
_entity.id
_entity.type
_entity.pdbx_description
1 polymer ?
#
loop_
_entity_poly.entity_id
_entity_poly.type
_entity_poly.pdbx_seq_one_letter_code
_entity_poly.pdbx_strand_id
1 'polypeptide(L)'
;QQSWANSTNARGVFTEYAKTLGLNVEKFSDDMIGLPVKNRVDADMQRGRAVGVGSTPAFYINSKPLGNNLDGLRATVEKALQEAEATKQAPPTEANANSSNK
;
A
#
# COMPACT_ATOMS: atom_id res chain seq x y z
N GLN A 1 -17.80 12.53 -2.13
CA GLN A 1 -16.60 13.33 -2.50
C GLN A 1 -16.95 14.76 -2.92
N GLN A 2 -18.16 15.02 -3.43
CA GLN A 2 -18.59 16.37 -3.86
C GLN A 2 -18.38 17.47 -2.79
N SER A 3 -18.53 17.12 -1.50
CA SER A 3 -18.38 18.03 -0.35
C SER A 3 -17.00 18.68 -0.23
N TRP A 4 -15.92 17.95 -0.53
CA TRP A 4 -14.55 18.47 -0.45
C TRP A 4 -13.92 18.70 -1.81
N ALA A 5 -14.29 17.94 -2.84
CA ALA A 5 -13.71 18.05 -4.18
C ALA A 5 -13.98 19.42 -4.83
N ASN A 6 -15.14 20.02 -4.55
CA ASN A 6 -15.54 21.31 -5.10
C ASN A 6 -15.40 22.46 -4.07
N SER A 7 -14.82 22.20 -2.90
CA SER A 7 -14.74 23.18 -1.82
C SER A 7 -13.49 24.04 -1.96
N THR A 8 -13.64 25.36 -1.79
CA THR A 8 -12.53 26.29 -1.63
C THR A 8 -11.83 26.14 -0.26
N ASN A 9 -12.46 25.43 0.68
CA ASN A 9 -11.93 25.13 2.00
C ASN A 9 -11.90 23.61 2.27
N ALA A 10 -11.23 22.85 1.41
CA ALA A 10 -11.06 21.41 1.61
C ALA A 10 -10.42 21.07 2.97
N ARG A 11 -9.48 21.90 3.45
CA ARG A 11 -8.83 21.71 4.76
C ARG A 11 -9.84 21.71 5.90
N GLY A 12 -10.73 22.71 5.97
CA GLY A 12 -11.78 22.75 6.98
C GLY A 12 -12.71 21.53 6.92
N VAL A 13 -13.07 21.08 5.72
CA VAL A 13 -13.89 19.86 5.55
C VAL A 13 -13.19 18.62 6.13
N PHE A 14 -11.89 18.46 5.87
CA PHE A 14 -11.12 17.34 6.41
C PHE A 14 -10.91 17.43 7.93
N THR A 15 -10.73 18.62 8.48
CA THR A 15 -10.66 18.84 9.94
C THR A 15 -11.97 18.42 10.63
N GLU A 16 -13.13 18.72 10.04
CA GLU A 16 -14.43 18.25 10.55
C GLU A 16 -14.60 16.72 10.46
N TYR A 17 -14.05 16.09 9.42
CA TYR A 17 -13.99 14.62 9.37
C TYR A 17 -13.09 14.04 10.45
N ALA A 18 -11.92 14.63 10.70
CA ALA A 18 -11.03 14.21 11.77
C ALA A 18 -11.74 14.27 13.14
N LYS A 19 -12.48 15.35 13.40
CA LYS A 19 -13.32 15.50 14.59
C LYS A 19 -14.42 14.42 14.67
N THR A 20 -15.14 14.19 13.57
CA THR A 20 -16.22 13.18 13.51
C THR A 20 -15.71 11.77 13.75
N LEU A 21 -14.48 11.47 13.31
CA LEU A 21 -13.80 10.20 13.53
C LEU A 21 -13.14 10.08 14.92
N GLY A 22 -13.21 11.12 15.75
CA GLY A 22 -12.61 11.13 17.09
C GLY A 22 -11.09 11.24 17.11
N LEU A 23 -10.48 11.75 16.03
CA LEU A 23 -9.03 11.96 15.96
C LEU A 23 -8.62 13.22 16.75
N ASN A 24 -7.35 13.28 17.17
CA ASN A 24 -6.77 14.51 17.70
C ASN A 24 -6.69 15.57 16.58
N VAL A 25 -7.51 16.61 16.69
CA VAL A 25 -7.68 17.65 15.67
C VAL A 25 -6.46 18.57 15.56
N GLU A 26 -5.79 18.87 16.67
CA GLU A 26 -4.57 19.68 16.69
C GLU A 26 -3.47 18.93 15.93
N LYS A 27 -3.22 17.68 16.32
CA LYS A 27 -2.27 16.81 15.62
C LYS A 27 -2.60 16.65 14.14
N PHE A 28 -3.88 16.44 13.81
CA PHE A 28 -4.32 16.32 12.42
C PHE A 28 -4.00 17.60 11.62
N SER A 29 -4.23 18.76 12.21
CA SER A 29 -3.97 20.06 11.56
C SER A 29 -2.47 20.28 11.32
N ASP A 30 -1.62 19.90 12.29
CA ASP A 30 -0.16 19.95 12.14
C ASP A 30 0.33 18.98 11.06
N ASP A 31 -0.17 17.74 11.09
CA ASP A 31 0.15 16.70 10.11
C ASP A 31 -0.26 17.12 8.69
N MET A 32 -1.37 17.85 8.53
CA MET A 32 -1.86 18.35 7.23
C MET A 32 -0.94 19.38 6.56
N ILE A 33 -0.10 20.08 7.31
CA ILE A 33 0.89 21.04 6.78
C ILE A 33 2.34 20.56 6.97
N GLY A 34 2.53 19.43 7.64
CA GLY A 34 3.83 18.91 8.03
C GLY A 34 4.60 18.24 6.89
N LEU A 35 5.92 18.50 6.86
CA LEU A 35 6.85 17.80 5.96
C LEU A 35 6.80 16.27 6.07
N PRO A 36 6.65 15.64 7.26
CA PRO A 36 6.64 14.18 7.36
C PRO A 36 5.51 13.53 6.52
N VAL A 37 4.30 14.07 6.59
CA VAL A 37 3.14 13.55 5.84
C VAL A 37 3.29 13.85 4.35
N LYS A 38 3.76 15.05 3.99
CA LYS A 38 4.07 15.38 2.60
C LYS A 38 5.08 14.39 1.99
N ASN A 39 6.18 14.12 2.69
CA ASN A 39 7.21 13.19 2.23
C ASN A 39 6.66 11.77 2.08
N ARG A 40 5.75 11.36 2.99
CA ARG A 40 5.08 10.06 2.87
C ARG A 40 4.21 9.99 1.61
N VAL A 41 3.39 11.00 1.34
CA VAL A 41 2.57 11.06 0.12
C VAL A 41 3.43 11.03 -1.14
N ASP A 42 4.52 11.80 -1.18
CA ASP A 42 5.43 11.83 -2.33
C ASP A 42 6.10 10.45 -2.55
N ALA A 43 6.51 9.77 -1.48
CA ALA A 43 7.06 8.43 -1.54
C ALA A 43 6.03 7.41 -2.04
N ASP A 44 4.77 7.52 -1.61
CA ASP A 44 3.69 6.64 -2.06
C ASP A 44 3.40 6.83 -3.56
N MET A 45 3.41 8.08 -4.03
CA MET A 45 3.29 8.41 -5.45
C MET A 45 4.45 7.86 -6.30
N GLN A 46 5.69 7.92 -5.79
CA GLN A 46 6.85 7.34 -6.45
C GLN A 46 6.75 5.82 -6.54
N ARG A 47 6.34 5.14 -5.45
CA ARG A 47 6.15 3.68 -5.44
C ARG A 47 5.08 3.25 -6.44
N GLY A 48 3.94 3.96 -6.49
CA GLY A 48 2.89 3.69 -7.48
C GLY A 48 3.40 3.76 -8.91
N ARG A 49 4.15 4.82 -9.25
CA ARG A 49 4.78 4.95 -10.58
C ARG A 49 5.79 3.83 -10.87
N ALA A 50 6.61 3.47 -9.90
CA ALA A 50 7.65 2.44 -10.05
C ALA A 50 7.07 1.05 -10.37
N VAL A 51 5.86 0.75 -9.92
CA VAL A 51 5.16 -0.52 -10.18
C VAL A 51 4.08 -0.41 -11.28
N GLY A 52 4.07 0.70 -12.03
CA GLY A 52 3.21 0.89 -13.19
C GLY A 52 1.74 1.21 -12.89
N VAL A 53 1.41 1.72 -11.70
CA VAL A 53 0.04 2.15 -11.37
C VAL A 53 -0.34 3.36 -12.24
N GLY A 54 -1.27 3.18 -13.16
CA GLY A 54 -1.80 4.24 -14.03
C GLY A 54 -3.07 4.91 -13.50
N SER A 55 -3.86 4.21 -12.70
CA SER A 55 -5.10 4.72 -12.11
C SER A 55 -5.45 3.98 -10.82
N THR A 56 -6.31 4.59 -10.02
CA THR A 56 -6.88 3.96 -8.82
C THR A 56 -8.33 3.54 -9.09
N PRO A 57 -8.82 2.46 -8.47
CA PRO A 57 -8.11 1.57 -7.54
C PRO A 57 -7.10 0.63 -8.23
N ALA A 58 -6.03 0.27 -7.51
CA ALA A 58 -5.04 -0.72 -7.90
C ALA A 58 -4.58 -1.52 -6.67
N PHE A 59 -4.67 -2.84 -6.71
CA PHE A 59 -4.37 -3.72 -5.58
C PHE A 59 -3.20 -4.66 -5.88
N TYR A 60 -2.36 -4.91 -4.87
CA TYR A 60 -1.20 -5.78 -4.96
C TYR A 60 -1.07 -6.63 -3.69
N ILE A 61 -0.68 -7.89 -3.82
CA ILE A 61 -0.29 -8.80 -2.72
C ILE A 61 1.09 -9.34 -3.03
N ASN A 62 2.09 -9.08 -2.18
CA ASN A 62 3.49 -9.50 -2.37
C ASN A 62 4.03 -9.18 -3.78
N SER A 63 3.84 -7.94 -4.23
CA SER A 63 4.21 -7.44 -5.57
C SER A 63 3.43 -8.05 -6.76
N LYS A 64 2.47 -8.94 -6.52
CA LYS A 64 1.58 -9.50 -7.56
C LYS A 64 0.32 -8.63 -7.67
N PRO A 65 -0.04 -8.12 -8.87
CA PRO A 65 -1.25 -7.32 -9.05
C PRO A 65 -2.52 -8.18 -8.94
N LEU A 66 -3.55 -7.66 -8.27
CA LEU A 66 -4.89 -8.26 -8.18
C LEU A 66 -5.90 -7.58 -9.12
N GLY A 67 -5.55 -6.42 -9.69
CA GLY A 67 -6.41 -5.63 -10.57
C GLY A 67 -7.00 -4.41 -9.87
N ASN A 68 -8.18 -3.98 -10.33
CA ASN A 68 -8.87 -2.76 -9.89
C ASN A 68 -10.12 -3.04 -9.03
N ASN A 69 -10.31 -4.27 -8.57
CA ASN A 69 -11.36 -4.61 -7.61
C ASN A 69 -10.79 -5.54 -6.54
N LEU A 70 -11.62 -5.90 -5.56
CA LEU A 70 -11.22 -6.76 -4.45
C LEU A 70 -11.64 -8.22 -4.64
N ASP A 71 -12.09 -8.59 -5.84
CA ASP A 71 -12.49 -9.95 -6.13
C ASP A 71 -11.25 -10.86 -6.00
N GLY A 72 -11.42 -11.96 -5.27
CA GLY A 72 -10.32 -12.89 -5.02
C GLY A 72 -9.25 -12.37 -4.03
N LEU A 73 -9.44 -11.21 -3.37
CA LEU A 73 -8.52 -10.71 -2.34
C LEU A 73 -8.27 -11.78 -1.28
N ARG A 74 -9.35 -12.33 -0.72
CA ARG A 74 -9.27 -13.33 0.35
C ARG A 74 -8.49 -14.58 -0.08
N ALA A 75 -8.85 -15.17 -1.23
CA ALA A 75 -8.17 -16.35 -1.77
C ALA A 75 -6.69 -16.08 -2.06
N THR A 76 -6.36 -14.88 -2.57
CA THR A 76 -4.98 -14.48 -2.84
C THR A 76 -4.18 -14.30 -1.56
N VAL A 77 -4.76 -13.72 -0.51
CA VAL A 77 -4.12 -13.62 0.81
C VAL A 77 -3.90 -14.99 1.43
N GLU A 78 -4.91 -15.86 1.40
CA GLU A 78 -4.81 -17.24 1.91
C GLU A 78 -3.69 -18.02 1.18
N LYS A 79 -3.62 -17.90 -0.15
CA LYS A 79 -2.53 -18.48 -0.95
C LYS A 79 -1.17 -17.89 -0.60
N ALA A 80 -1.08 -16.56 -0.45
CA ALA A 80 0.16 -15.89 -0.09
C ALA A 80 0.68 -16.30 1.30
N LEU A 81 -0.23 -16.54 2.25
CA LEU A 81 0.12 -17.08 3.58
C LEU A 81 0.65 -18.51 3.47
N GLN A 82 0.01 -19.38 2.67
CA GLN A 82 0.50 -20.75 2.43
C GLN A 82 1.89 -20.76 1.76
N GLU A 83 2.12 -19.92 0.75
CA GLU A 83 3.43 -19.74 0.09
C GLU A 83 4.50 -19.27 1.09
N ALA A 84 4.15 -18.35 1.99
CA ALA A 84 5.05 -17.83 3.02
C ALA A 84 5.40 -18.88 4.09
N GLU A 85 4.44 -19.72 4.50
CA GLU A 85 4.70 -20.82 5.44
C GLU A 85 5.56 -21.92 4.82
N ALA A 86 5.35 -22.25 3.53
CA ALA A 86 6.18 -23.22 2.82
C ALA A 86 7.64 -22.74 2.66
N THR A 87 7.86 -21.44 2.45
CA THR A 87 9.22 -20.86 2.33
C THR A 87 9.96 -20.77 3.67
N LYS A 88 9.25 -20.69 4.81
CA LYS A 88 9.87 -20.77 6.14
C LYS A 88 10.32 -22.19 6.52
N GLN A 89 9.73 -23.21 5.89
CA GLN A 89 9.96 -24.63 6.23
C GLN A 89 10.94 -25.33 5.28
N ALA A 90 11.39 -24.66 4.21
CA ALA A 90 12.41 -25.22 3.31
C ALA A 90 13.80 -25.21 3.99
N PRO A 91 14.54 -26.34 4.01
CA PRO A 91 15.95 -26.33 4.38
C PRO A 91 16.73 -25.44 3.39
N PRO A 92 17.93 -24.92 3.74
CA PRO A 92 18.76 -24.23 2.75
C PRO A 92 19.06 -25.21 1.61
N THR A 93 18.46 -25.00 0.44
CA THR A 93 18.64 -25.87 -0.71
C THR A 93 20.11 -25.84 -1.10
N GLU A 94 20.76 -26.99 -0.96
CA GLU A 94 22.09 -27.29 -1.48
C GLU A 94 22.18 -26.88 -2.96
N ALA A 95 23.05 -25.92 -3.26
CA ALA A 95 23.57 -25.75 -4.60
C ALA A 95 24.50 -26.94 -4.90
N ASN A 96 23.96 -28.03 -5.47
CA ASN A 96 24.80 -29.08 -6.05
C ASN A 96 24.26 -29.57 -7.39
N ALA A 97 24.99 -29.19 -8.45
CA ALA A 97 25.27 -29.93 -9.69
C ALA A 97 25.88 -28.91 -10.67
N ASN A 98 26.99 -29.10 -11.37
CA ASN A 98 27.88 -30.22 -11.59
C ASN A 98 29.01 -29.64 -12.46
N SER A 99 30.28 -29.69 -12.04
CA SER A 99 31.41 -29.45 -12.96
C SER A 99 32.20 -30.74 -13.07
N SER A 100 31.66 -31.64 -13.88
CA SER A 100 32.48 -32.56 -14.65
C SER A 100 33.31 -31.73 -15.61
N ASN A 101 34.63 -31.66 -15.40
CA ASN A 101 35.52 -31.45 -16.52
C ASN A 101 36.76 -32.33 -16.39
N LYS A 102 37.04 -32.96 -17.52
CA LYS A 102 38.09 -33.92 -17.81
C LYS A 102 39.47 -33.30 -17.74
#